data_AF-A0A7K3YC73-F1
#
_entry.id   AF-A0A7K3YC73-F1
#
_cell.length_a   1.000
_cell.length_b   1.000
_cell.length_c   1.000
_cell.angle_alpha   90.00
_cell.angle_beta   90.00
_cell.angle_gamma   90.00
#
_symmetry.space_group_name_H-M   'P 1'
#
loop_
_entity.id
_entity.type
_entity.pdbx_description
1 polymer ?
#
loop_
_entity_poly.entity_id
_entity_poly.type
_entity_poly.pdbx_seq_one_letter_code
_entity_poly.pdbx_strand_id
1 'polypeptide(L)'
;MTTETGTRDVLAVMELLLTAEIFNRNQDLGINDLHPRCREFFGAGIGGNPEVKRPLNVSEGAIKKVLGAPDAVFQTVRRNPFVGYDEFGQRLSLPSLDAAAGWFLKKGGEPLVRENPALAYFFEGKDGVQVRYRDVLAKSPRFEDTKEYIEAKVSRIIGGDEEMREARDLIIISAPDEVESTLDNLVCTPRQEEGIKKIGVALEHRNFLKQQRIYEFGRFLFVGPPGTGKTSLALAMSRELHMPVLEVRLAMITSQYLGETSKNIDRIFDLAKRLAPCILFIDEFDFVAKTRVSDDHGAMKRAVNMLLKNIDQISFVKNGVLLIGATNHPR
;
A
#
# COMPACT_ATOMS: atom_id res chain seq x y z
N MET A 1 -29.12 22.90 10.23
CA MET A 1 -28.11 21.89 10.64
C MET A 1 -28.53 20.44 10.37
N THR A 2 -29.81 20.06 10.41
CA THR A 2 -30.26 18.67 10.14
C THR A 2 -30.44 18.32 8.64
N THR A 3 -30.67 19.30 7.77
CA THR A 3 -30.94 19.09 6.33
C THR A 3 -29.69 18.82 5.48
N GLU A 4 -28.55 19.44 5.82
CA GLU A 4 -27.27 19.23 5.11
C GLU A 4 -26.70 17.84 5.39
N THR A 5 -26.74 17.38 6.64
CA THR A 5 -26.29 16.03 7.03
C THR A 5 -27.09 14.95 6.32
N GLY A 6 -28.42 15.06 6.31
CA GLY A 6 -29.27 14.09 5.61
C GLY A 6 -29.04 14.05 4.10
N THR A 7 -28.70 15.18 3.48
CA THR A 7 -28.37 15.23 2.04
C THR A 7 -27.03 14.54 1.76
N ARG A 8 -26.04 14.73 2.62
CA ARG A 8 -24.72 14.10 2.50
C ARG A 8 -24.82 12.58 2.63
N ASP A 9 -25.60 12.07 3.59
CA ASP A 9 -25.75 10.63 3.80
C ASP A 9 -26.50 9.96 2.65
N VAL A 10 -27.50 10.64 2.06
CA VAL A 10 -28.18 10.16 0.85
C VAL A 10 -27.20 10.08 -0.33
N LEU A 11 -26.34 11.09 -0.52
CA LEU A 11 -25.30 11.04 -1.56
C LEU A 11 -24.29 9.92 -1.31
N ALA A 12 -23.90 9.64 -0.07
CA ALA A 12 -23.01 8.52 0.25
C ALA A 12 -23.62 7.16 -0.11
N VAL A 13 -24.91 6.95 0.16
CA VAL A 13 -25.60 5.72 -0.27
C VAL A 13 -25.72 5.64 -1.79
N MET A 14 -26.02 6.76 -2.46
CA MET A 14 -26.09 6.81 -3.92
C MET A 14 -24.72 6.59 -4.59
N GLU A 15 -23.62 7.07 -3.99
CA GLU A 15 -22.25 6.78 -4.41
C GLU A 15 -22.00 5.27 -4.41
N LEU A 16 -22.36 4.56 -3.32
CA LEU A 16 -22.21 3.12 -3.23
C LEU A 16 -23.04 2.38 -4.29
N LEU A 17 -24.27 2.81 -4.53
CA LEU A 17 -25.15 2.23 -5.54
C LEU A 17 -24.60 2.40 -6.97
N LEU A 18 -24.19 3.63 -7.30
CA LEU A 18 -23.58 3.93 -8.59
C LEU A 18 -22.28 3.14 -8.77
N THR A 19 -21.43 3.12 -7.74
CA THR A 19 -20.17 2.37 -7.75
C THR A 19 -20.42 0.88 -7.98
N ALA A 20 -21.35 0.26 -7.24
CA ALA A 20 -21.69 -1.15 -7.40
C ALA A 20 -22.19 -1.46 -8.82
N GLU A 21 -23.10 -0.65 -9.34
CA GLU A 21 -23.68 -0.85 -10.67
C GLU A 21 -22.64 -0.66 -11.79
N ILE A 22 -21.83 0.40 -11.73
CA ILE A 22 -20.75 0.65 -12.68
C ILE A 22 -19.73 -0.48 -12.62
N PHE A 23 -19.30 -0.87 -11.42
CA PHE A 23 -18.36 -1.96 -11.24
C PHE A 23 -18.91 -3.25 -11.84
N ASN A 24 -20.14 -3.66 -11.51
CA ASN A 24 -20.77 -4.88 -12.00
C ASN A 24 -20.87 -4.94 -13.53
N ARG A 25 -21.13 -3.79 -14.19
CA ARG A 25 -21.21 -3.70 -15.66
C ARG A 25 -19.87 -3.75 -16.37
N ASN A 26 -18.77 -3.43 -15.68
CA ASN A 26 -17.43 -3.31 -16.28
C ASN A 26 -16.48 -4.32 -15.64
N GLN A 27 -16.18 -5.41 -16.37
CA GLN A 27 -15.29 -6.48 -15.88
C GLN A 27 -13.82 -6.05 -15.75
N ASP A 28 -13.42 -5.00 -16.48
CA ASP A 28 -12.05 -4.48 -16.45
C ASP A 28 -11.72 -3.72 -15.16
N LEU A 29 -12.73 -3.33 -14.37
CA LEU A 29 -12.53 -2.66 -13.09
C LEU A 29 -12.12 -3.67 -12.00
N GLY A 30 -11.06 -3.36 -11.27
CA GLY A 30 -10.50 -4.16 -10.19
C GLY A 30 -10.63 -3.49 -8.82
N ILE A 31 -10.01 -4.07 -7.79
CA ILE A 31 -10.10 -3.55 -6.42
C ILE A 31 -9.65 -2.09 -6.27
N ASN A 32 -8.69 -1.64 -7.09
CA ASN A 32 -8.19 -0.27 -7.07
C ASN A 32 -9.18 0.75 -7.65
N ASP A 33 -10.20 0.29 -8.39
CA ASP A 33 -11.29 1.15 -8.88
C ASP A 33 -12.34 1.45 -7.82
N LEU A 34 -12.35 0.66 -6.74
CA LEU A 34 -13.15 0.92 -5.56
C LEU A 34 -12.38 1.89 -4.65
N HIS A 35 -12.98 3.03 -4.34
CA HIS A 35 -12.48 3.91 -3.27
C HIS A 35 -12.38 3.12 -1.93
N PRO A 36 -11.41 3.40 -1.03
CA PRO A 36 -11.25 2.66 0.22
C PRO A 36 -12.55 2.44 1.03
N ARG A 37 -13.39 3.47 1.16
CA ARG A 37 -14.72 3.37 1.79
C ARG A 37 -15.63 2.33 1.12
N CYS A 38 -15.57 2.21 -0.21
CA CYS A 38 -16.30 1.21 -0.97
C CYS A 38 -15.70 -0.18 -0.75
N ARG A 39 -14.36 -0.31 -0.69
CA ARG A 39 -13.72 -1.60 -0.40
C ARG A 39 -14.19 -2.16 0.94
N GLU A 40 -14.17 -1.33 1.97
CA GLU A 40 -14.67 -1.66 3.31
C GLU A 40 -16.16 -2.07 3.26
N PHE A 41 -17.01 -1.26 2.62
CA PHE A 41 -18.44 -1.54 2.51
C PHE A 41 -18.74 -2.89 1.82
N PHE A 42 -18.02 -3.19 0.73
CA PHE A 42 -18.23 -4.43 -0.04
C PHE A 42 -17.44 -5.63 0.51
N GLY A 43 -16.63 -5.45 1.55
CA GLY A 43 -15.70 -6.47 2.03
C GLY A 43 -14.69 -6.90 0.96
N ALA A 44 -14.36 -5.99 0.03
CA ALA A 44 -13.35 -6.22 -0.98
C ALA A 44 -11.96 -6.07 -0.36
N GLY A 45 -11.07 -7.02 -0.59
CA GLY A 45 -9.73 -6.99 0.00
C GLY A 45 -9.58 -7.78 1.29
N ILE A 46 -10.64 -8.36 1.84
CA ILE A 46 -10.59 -9.12 3.10
C ILE A 46 -9.52 -10.21 3.03
N GLY A 47 -8.64 -10.25 4.03
CA GLY A 47 -7.54 -11.20 4.10
C GLY A 47 -6.46 -10.95 3.04
N GLY A 48 -6.39 -9.73 2.50
CA GLY A 48 -5.43 -9.32 1.48
C GLY A 48 -5.72 -9.87 0.07
N ASN A 49 -6.95 -10.32 -0.20
CA ASN A 49 -7.31 -10.83 -1.52
C ASN A 49 -7.66 -9.69 -2.49
N PRO A 50 -6.88 -9.46 -3.57
CA PRO A 50 -7.18 -8.42 -4.54
C PRO A 50 -8.40 -8.73 -5.41
N GLU A 51 -8.88 -9.98 -5.43
CA GLU A 51 -10.07 -10.36 -6.19
C GLU A 51 -11.36 -9.87 -5.51
N VAL A 52 -12.13 -9.09 -6.25
CA VAL A 52 -13.42 -8.58 -5.79
C VAL A 52 -14.53 -9.53 -6.22
N LYS A 53 -15.25 -10.08 -5.25
CA LYS A 53 -16.39 -10.97 -5.52
C LYS A 53 -17.54 -10.18 -6.14
N ARG A 54 -17.96 -10.58 -7.34
CA ARG A 54 -19.10 -10.01 -8.08
C ARG A 54 -20.35 -10.90 -7.95
N PRO A 55 -21.57 -10.34 -8.04
CA PRO A 55 -21.87 -8.92 -8.13
C PRO A 55 -21.70 -8.21 -6.77
N LEU A 56 -21.30 -6.94 -6.81
CA LEU A 56 -21.39 -6.04 -5.68
C LEU A 56 -22.85 -5.74 -5.40
N ASN A 57 -23.27 -5.91 -4.14
CA ASN A 57 -24.65 -5.71 -3.72
C ASN A 57 -24.69 -4.64 -2.61
N VAL A 58 -25.70 -3.78 -2.67
CA VAL A 58 -25.97 -2.78 -1.64
C VAL A 58 -27.23 -3.19 -0.88
N SER A 59 -27.06 -3.76 0.31
CA SER A 59 -28.18 -4.19 1.17
C SER A 59 -28.49 -3.17 2.27
N GLU A 60 -29.74 -3.14 2.73
CA GLU A 60 -30.17 -2.31 3.85
C GLU A 60 -29.33 -2.57 5.11
N GLY A 61 -29.10 -3.85 5.43
CA GLY A 61 -28.28 -4.24 6.59
C GLY A 61 -26.83 -3.75 6.50
N ALA A 62 -26.22 -3.77 5.31
CA ALA A 62 -24.86 -3.27 5.10
C ALA A 62 -24.79 -1.75 5.27
N ILE A 63 -25.77 -1.01 4.74
CA ILE A 63 -25.87 0.45 4.91
C ILE A 63 -25.94 0.82 6.40
N LYS A 64 -26.85 0.18 7.15
CA LYS A 64 -27.01 0.45 8.59
C LYS A 64 -25.75 0.12 9.38
N LYS A 65 -25.12 -1.01 9.09
CA LYS A 65 -23.95 -1.49 9.81
C LYS A 65 -22.68 -0.66 9.53
N VAL A 66 -22.42 -0.35 8.26
CA VAL A 66 -21.13 0.25 7.84
C VAL A 66 -21.20 1.78 7.81
N LEU A 67 -22.29 2.36 7.30
CA LEU A 67 -22.42 3.83 7.23
C LEU A 67 -23.00 4.44 8.51
N GLY A 68 -23.54 3.62 9.44
CA GLY A 68 -24.24 4.12 10.63
C GLY A 68 -25.43 5.02 10.29
N ALA A 69 -25.97 4.90 9.07
CA ALA A 69 -26.98 5.81 8.55
C ALA A 69 -28.32 5.63 9.30
N PRO A 70 -28.98 6.73 9.75
CA PRO A 70 -30.30 6.65 10.34
C PRO A 70 -31.32 6.03 9.38
N ASP A 71 -32.34 5.36 9.91
CA ASP A 71 -33.45 4.79 9.11
C ASP A 71 -34.08 5.82 8.16
N ALA A 72 -34.12 7.09 8.57
CA ALA A 72 -34.61 8.20 7.75
C ALA A 72 -33.86 8.35 6.42
N VAL A 73 -32.53 8.18 6.41
CA VAL A 73 -31.71 8.26 5.18
C VAL A 73 -32.10 7.15 4.23
N PHE A 74 -32.27 5.93 4.74
CA PHE A 74 -32.68 4.79 3.95
C PHE A 74 -34.08 4.99 3.35
N GLN A 75 -35.04 5.51 4.13
CA GLN A 75 -36.36 5.85 3.64
C GLN A 75 -36.32 6.94 2.55
N THR A 76 -35.44 7.92 2.67
CA THR A 76 -35.23 8.94 1.64
C THR A 76 -34.64 8.34 0.37
N VAL A 77 -33.64 7.46 0.48
CA VAL A 77 -33.05 6.76 -0.67
C VAL A 77 -34.08 5.86 -1.36
N ARG A 78 -34.90 5.12 -0.61
CA ARG A 78 -35.99 4.28 -1.17
C ARG A 78 -37.07 5.07 -1.91
N ARG A 79 -37.30 6.33 -1.54
CA ARG A 79 -38.25 7.23 -2.22
C ARG A 79 -37.63 7.89 -3.46
N ASN A 80 -36.33 7.72 -3.71
CA ASN A 80 -35.70 8.24 -4.90
C ASN A 80 -36.25 7.53 -6.15
N PRO A 81 -36.73 8.27 -7.17
CA PRO A 81 -37.35 7.66 -8.36
C PRO A 81 -36.41 6.77 -9.18
N PHE A 82 -35.09 6.86 -8.95
CA PHE A 82 -34.09 6.07 -9.68
C PHE A 82 -33.59 4.86 -8.90
N VAL A 83 -34.11 4.63 -7.69
CA VAL A 83 -33.70 3.52 -6.82
C VAL A 83 -34.79 2.46 -6.78
N GLY A 84 -34.44 1.25 -7.20
CA GLY A 84 -35.26 0.05 -7.01
C GLY A 84 -34.96 -0.60 -5.66
N TYR A 85 -35.95 -1.29 -5.08
CA TYR A 85 -35.79 -2.06 -3.86
C TYR A 85 -36.37 -3.46 -4.05
N ASP A 86 -35.56 -4.48 -3.79
CA ASP A 86 -35.97 -5.88 -3.70
C ASP A 86 -36.25 -6.24 -2.24
N GLU A 87 -37.51 -6.56 -1.93
CA GLU A 87 -37.96 -6.89 -0.57
C GLU A 87 -37.40 -8.23 -0.08
N PHE A 88 -37.17 -9.19 -0.99
CA PHE A 88 -36.70 -10.52 -0.60
C PHE A 88 -35.23 -10.49 -0.18
N GLY A 89 -34.39 -9.84 -1.00
CA GLY A 89 -32.97 -9.66 -0.69
C GLY A 89 -32.66 -8.50 0.25
N GLN A 90 -33.63 -7.61 0.52
CA GLN A 90 -33.44 -6.30 1.17
C GLN A 90 -32.33 -5.48 0.49
N ARG A 91 -32.34 -5.46 -0.85
CA ARG A 91 -31.29 -4.85 -1.68
C ARG A 91 -31.80 -3.65 -2.44
N LEU A 92 -30.96 -2.64 -2.53
CA LEU A 92 -31.17 -1.49 -3.40
C LEU A 92 -30.49 -1.75 -4.76
N SER A 93 -31.09 -1.21 -5.81
CA SER A 93 -30.60 -1.32 -7.19
C SER A 93 -30.84 -0.02 -7.96
N LEU A 94 -30.17 0.14 -9.10
CA LEU A 94 -30.35 1.26 -10.01
C LEU A 94 -30.88 0.76 -11.37
N PRO A 95 -32.21 0.71 -11.57
CA PRO A 95 -32.79 0.27 -12.84
C PRO A 95 -32.30 1.07 -14.05
N SER A 96 -32.00 2.36 -13.85
CA SER A 96 -31.41 3.23 -14.87
C SER A 96 -30.19 3.96 -14.31
N LEU A 97 -29.00 3.47 -14.67
CA LEU A 97 -27.73 4.02 -14.22
C LEU A 97 -27.55 5.48 -14.66
N ASP A 98 -27.79 5.79 -15.95
CA ASP A 98 -27.60 7.16 -16.46
C ASP A 98 -28.56 8.17 -15.81
N ALA A 99 -29.81 7.78 -15.55
CA ALA A 99 -30.77 8.67 -14.89
C ALA A 99 -30.40 8.92 -13.42
N ALA A 100 -29.99 7.86 -12.70
CA ALA A 100 -29.49 7.97 -11.32
C ALA A 100 -28.24 8.84 -11.25
N ALA A 101 -27.30 8.66 -12.19
CA ALA A 101 -26.08 9.44 -12.28
C ALA A 101 -26.35 10.93 -12.56
N GLY A 102 -27.27 11.24 -13.48
CA GLY A 102 -27.70 12.61 -13.74
C GLY A 102 -28.35 13.27 -12.53
N TRP A 103 -29.16 12.52 -11.76
CA TRP A 103 -29.71 13.01 -10.50
C TRP A 103 -28.62 13.26 -9.45
N PHE A 104 -27.66 12.34 -9.34
CA PHE A 104 -26.55 12.43 -8.38
C PHE A 104 -25.71 13.69 -8.58
N LEU A 105 -25.34 14.01 -9.82
CA LEU A 105 -24.63 15.26 -10.13
C LEU A 105 -25.48 16.49 -9.78
N LYS A 106 -26.76 16.52 -10.16
CA LYS A 106 -27.67 17.64 -9.84
C LYS A 106 -27.86 17.87 -8.34
N LYS A 107 -27.61 16.85 -7.51
CA LYS A 107 -27.67 16.92 -6.05
C LYS A 107 -26.32 17.23 -5.39
N GLY A 108 -25.29 17.53 -6.16
CA GLY A 108 -23.98 17.92 -5.64
C GLY A 108 -23.03 16.73 -5.42
N GLY A 109 -23.22 15.62 -6.13
CA GLY A 109 -22.34 14.44 -6.06
C GLY A 109 -20.97 14.62 -6.75
N GLU A 110 -20.72 15.75 -7.42
CA GLU A 110 -19.48 16.01 -8.16
C GLU A 110 -18.19 15.78 -7.34
N PRO A 111 -18.07 16.22 -6.06
CA PRO A 111 -16.86 15.95 -5.27
C PRO A 111 -16.56 14.46 -5.13
N LEU A 112 -17.59 13.63 -4.96
CA LEU A 112 -17.46 12.17 -4.83
C LEU A 112 -17.02 11.53 -6.15
N VAL A 113 -17.42 12.07 -7.31
CA VAL A 113 -16.93 11.62 -8.62
C VAL A 113 -15.42 11.86 -8.75
N ARG A 114 -14.91 12.96 -8.19
CA ARG A 114 -13.48 13.31 -8.25
C ARG A 114 -12.61 12.49 -7.28
N GLU A 115 -13.23 11.75 -6.37
CA GLU A 115 -12.53 10.89 -5.39
C GLU A 115 -12.69 9.40 -5.68
N ASN A 116 -13.75 9.00 -6.39
CA ASN A 116 -14.10 7.60 -6.63
C ASN A 116 -13.75 7.18 -8.07
N PRO A 117 -12.75 6.30 -8.28
CA PRO A 117 -12.31 5.94 -9.63
C PRO A 117 -13.40 5.28 -10.49
N ALA A 118 -14.24 4.42 -9.92
CA ALA A 118 -15.36 3.81 -10.65
C ALA A 118 -16.36 4.87 -11.13
N LEU A 119 -16.67 5.88 -10.30
CA LEU A 119 -17.50 6.99 -10.76
C LEU A 119 -16.79 7.82 -11.84
N ALA A 120 -15.52 8.16 -11.63
CA ALA A 120 -14.73 8.91 -12.60
C ALA A 120 -14.67 8.19 -13.95
N TYR A 121 -14.51 6.87 -13.96
CA TYR A 121 -14.57 6.02 -15.16
C TYR A 121 -15.88 6.19 -15.92
N PHE A 122 -17.02 6.21 -15.22
CA PHE A 122 -18.33 6.38 -15.85
C PHE A 122 -18.61 7.81 -16.33
N PHE A 123 -18.13 8.81 -15.60
CA PHE A 123 -18.40 10.22 -15.88
C PHE A 123 -17.38 10.88 -16.81
N GLU A 124 -16.24 10.25 -17.08
CA GLU A 124 -15.25 10.75 -18.03
C GLU A 124 -15.89 10.99 -19.41
N GLY A 125 -15.75 12.22 -19.92
CA GLY A 125 -16.31 12.63 -21.21
C GLY A 125 -17.83 12.89 -21.23
N LYS A 126 -18.52 12.84 -20.08
CA LYS A 126 -19.93 13.22 -19.96
C LYS A 126 -20.12 14.70 -19.60
N ASP A 127 -21.22 15.29 -20.03
CA ASP A 127 -21.58 16.66 -19.69
C ASP A 127 -21.84 16.82 -18.17
N GLY A 128 -21.40 17.95 -17.62
CA GLY A 128 -21.71 18.36 -16.24
C GLY A 128 -20.61 18.09 -15.20
N VAL A 129 -19.57 17.32 -15.52
CA VAL A 129 -18.39 17.15 -14.65
C VAL A 129 -17.13 17.00 -15.49
N GLN A 130 -16.12 17.83 -15.22
CA GLN A 130 -14.79 17.67 -15.82
C GLN A 130 -13.93 16.77 -14.92
N VAL A 131 -13.80 15.52 -15.32
CA VAL A 131 -13.00 14.51 -14.62
C VAL A 131 -12.25 13.65 -15.63
N ARG A 132 -11.02 13.26 -15.27
CA ARG A 132 -10.27 12.21 -15.99
C ARG A 132 -10.09 11.02 -15.07
N TYR A 133 -10.50 9.85 -15.53
CA TYR A 133 -10.45 8.61 -14.76
C TYR A 133 -9.03 8.31 -14.27
N ARG A 134 -8.04 8.44 -15.15
CA ARG A 134 -6.63 8.18 -14.81
C ARG A 134 -6.08 9.10 -13.70
N ASP A 135 -6.52 10.36 -13.66
CA ASP A 135 -6.07 11.29 -12.62
C ASP A 135 -6.66 10.95 -11.26
N VAL A 136 -7.92 10.49 -11.23
CA VAL A 136 -8.59 10.04 -9.99
C VAL A 136 -7.98 8.73 -9.52
N LEU A 137 -7.75 7.79 -10.42
CA LEU A 137 -7.11 6.51 -10.11
C LEU A 137 -5.69 6.71 -9.54
N ALA A 138 -4.88 7.58 -10.15
CA ALA A 138 -3.50 7.85 -9.69
C ALA A 138 -3.42 8.47 -8.28
N LYS A 139 -4.48 9.17 -7.85
CA LYS A 139 -4.58 9.74 -6.50
C LYS A 139 -5.21 8.78 -5.49
N SER A 140 -5.90 7.75 -5.96
CA SER A 140 -6.60 6.81 -5.09
C SER A 140 -5.60 5.89 -4.38
N PRO A 141 -5.73 5.68 -3.06
CA PRO A 141 -4.86 4.75 -2.34
C PRO A 141 -4.93 3.35 -2.94
N ARG A 142 -3.78 2.79 -3.29
CA ARG A 142 -3.68 1.44 -3.85
C ARG A 142 -3.94 0.41 -2.76
N PHE A 143 -4.63 -0.67 -3.11
CA PHE A 143 -4.89 -1.77 -2.20
C PHE A 143 -3.62 -2.51 -1.82
N GLU A 144 -2.68 -2.65 -2.76
CA GLU A 144 -1.40 -3.32 -2.53
C GLU A 144 -0.49 -2.58 -1.54
N ASP A 145 -0.76 -1.29 -1.32
CA ASP A 145 -0.04 -0.46 -0.35
C ASP A 145 -0.58 -0.62 1.07
N THR A 146 -1.69 -1.35 1.24
CA THR A 146 -2.35 -1.46 2.54
C THR A 146 -1.66 -2.43 3.47
N LYS A 147 -1.66 -2.11 4.77
CA LYS A 147 -1.24 -3.05 5.83
C LYS A 147 -1.87 -4.43 5.67
N GLU A 148 -3.19 -4.50 5.42
CA GLU A 148 -3.90 -5.77 5.30
C GLU A 148 -3.36 -6.63 4.15
N TYR A 149 -3.10 -6.03 2.98
CA TYR A 149 -2.51 -6.74 1.86
C TYR A 149 -1.09 -7.22 2.16
N ILE A 150 -0.25 -6.36 2.74
CA ILE A 150 1.14 -6.68 3.07
C ILE A 150 1.21 -7.79 4.12
N GLU A 151 0.42 -7.70 5.19
CA GLU A 151 0.34 -8.71 6.25
C GLU A 151 -0.15 -10.07 5.73
N ALA A 152 -1.15 -10.09 4.85
CA ALA A 152 -1.59 -11.31 4.20
C ALA A 152 -0.52 -11.92 3.28
N LYS A 153 0.23 -11.07 2.56
CA LYS A 153 1.36 -11.52 1.73
C LYS A 153 2.47 -12.13 2.57
N VAL A 154 2.86 -11.46 3.66
CA VAL A 154 3.86 -11.94 4.64
C VAL A 154 3.41 -13.25 5.27
N SER A 155 2.17 -13.33 5.72
CA SER A 155 1.61 -14.54 6.34
C SER A 155 1.61 -15.74 5.38
N ARG A 156 1.32 -15.52 4.09
CA ARG A 156 1.44 -16.58 3.07
C ARG A 156 2.88 -17.03 2.84
N ILE A 157 3.84 -16.11 2.89
CA ILE A 157 5.26 -16.43 2.73
C ILE A 157 5.77 -17.30 3.89
N ILE A 158 5.29 -17.03 5.11
CA ILE A 158 5.77 -17.66 6.35
C ILE A 158 4.92 -18.86 6.79
N GLY A 159 3.71 -19.02 6.26
CA GLY A 159 2.65 -19.87 6.80
C GLY A 159 2.98 -21.36 7.05
N GLY A 160 4.07 -21.89 6.51
CA GLY A 160 4.52 -23.28 6.73
C GLY A 160 5.96 -23.43 7.23
N ASP A 161 6.62 -22.35 7.64
CA ASP A 161 8.05 -22.35 7.95
C ASP A 161 8.30 -21.69 9.33
N GLU A 162 8.52 -22.52 10.35
CA GLU A 162 8.75 -22.09 11.74
C GLU A 162 10.01 -21.22 11.86
N GLU A 163 11.05 -21.56 11.11
CA GLU A 163 12.30 -20.81 11.06
C GLU A 163 12.09 -19.38 10.50
N MET A 164 11.19 -19.21 9.53
CA MET A 164 10.85 -17.90 8.97
C MET A 164 9.98 -17.05 9.91
N ARG A 165 9.29 -17.68 10.89
CA ARG A 165 8.56 -16.93 11.93
C ARG A 165 9.52 -16.22 12.87
N GLU A 166 10.58 -16.90 13.29
CA GLU A 166 11.64 -16.29 14.12
C GLU A 166 12.26 -15.07 13.41
N ALA A 167 12.51 -15.20 12.10
CA ALA A 167 13.07 -14.11 11.30
C ALA A 167 12.12 -12.90 11.18
N ARG A 168 10.80 -13.13 11.18
CA ARG A 168 9.78 -12.07 11.16
C ARG A 168 9.85 -11.20 12.43
N ASP A 169 10.04 -11.81 13.59
CA ASP A 169 10.07 -11.10 14.87
C ASP A 169 11.29 -10.17 15.02
N LEU A 170 12.31 -10.37 14.18
CA LEU A 170 13.52 -9.56 14.13
C LEU A 170 13.43 -8.34 13.20
N ILE A 171 12.31 -8.18 12.47
CA ILE A 171 12.12 -7.09 11.52
C ILE A 171 10.82 -6.33 11.78
N ILE A 172 10.85 -5.04 11.48
CA ILE A 172 9.66 -4.21 11.47
C ILE A 172 9.22 -4.06 10.02
N ILE A 173 7.99 -4.47 9.72
CA ILE A 173 7.40 -4.28 8.39
C ILE A 173 6.45 -3.09 8.45
N SER A 174 6.65 -2.13 7.55
CA SER A 174 5.77 -0.97 7.41
C SER A 174 5.19 -0.95 6.00
N ALA A 175 3.86 -1.00 5.89
CA ALA A 175 3.18 -0.81 4.63
C ALA A 175 3.23 0.65 4.18
N PRO A 176 3.20 0.95 2.87
CA PRO A 176 3.23 2.33 2.40
C PRO A 176 2.11 3.21 2.97
N ASP A 177 0.90 2.67 3.16
CA ASP A 177 -0.23 3.43 3.70
C ASP A 177 -0.06 3.83 5.18
N GLU A 178 0.65 3.04 5.98
CA GLU A 178 0.97 3.30 7.39
C GLU A 178 1.99 4.42 7.59
N VAL A 179 2.76 4.76 6.56
CA VAL A 179 3.81 5.77 6.69
C VAL A 179 3.18 7.17 6.70
N GLU A 180 3.44 7.94 7.75
CA GLU A 180 2.99 9.34 7.86
C GLU A 180 3.90 10.33 7.10
N SER A 181 5.20 10.04 7.02
CA SER A 181 6.18 10.90 6.36
C SER A 181 6.07 10.80 4.84
N THR A 182 5.84 11.92 4.16
CA THR A 182 5.91 12.04 2.71
C THR A 182 7.19 12.78 2.30
N LEU A 183 7.60 12.65 1.04
CA LEU A 183 8.75 13.42 0.54
C LEU A 183 8.51 14.93 0.60
N ASP A 184 7.26 15.38 0.41
CA ASP A 184 6.88 16.80 0.54
C ASP A 184 7.11 17.37 1.95
N ASN A 185 7.12 16.50 2.97
CA ASN A 185 7.36 16.88 4.36
C ASN A 185 8.85 16.84 4.74
N LEU A 186 9.74 16.48 3.79
CA LEU A 186 11.18 16.35 4.01
C LEU A 186 11.95 17.31 3.13
N VAL A 187 12.90 18.05 3.71
CA VAL A 187 13.83 18.87 2.93
C VAL A 187 14.91 17.98 2.36
N CYS A 188 14.71 17.54 1.12
CA CYS A 188 15.69 16.76 0.37
C CYS A 188 16.61 17.69 -0.44
N THR A 189 17.86 17.27 -0.63
CA THR A 189 18.74 17.90 -1.61
C THR A 189 18.33 17.46 -3.02
N PRO A 190 18.59 18.27 -4.07
CA PRO A 190 18.25 17.90 -5.45
C PRO A 190 18.83 16.54 -5.88
N ARG A 191 20.02 16.19 -5.36
CA ARG A 191 20.66 14.90 -5.61
C ARG A 191 19.89 13.73 -4.99
N GLN A 192 19.32 13.92 -3.80
CA GLN A 192 18.48 12.90 -3.15
C GLN A 192 17.18 12.71 -3.92
N GLU A 193 16.50 13.79 -4.29
CA GLU A 193 15.28 13.76 -5.11
C GLU A 193 15.52 13.07 -6.45
N GLU A 194 16.59 13.42 -7.17
CA GLU A 194 16.96 12.78 -8.43
C GLU A 194 17.26 11.29 -8.23
N GLY A 195 17.92 10.93 -7.13
CA GLY A 195 18.19 9.54 -6.76
C GLY A 195 16.91 8.72 -6.58
N ILE A 196 15.95 9.25 -5.84
CA ILE A 196 14.65 8.61 -5.59
C ILE A 196 13.87 8.48 -6.90
N LYS A 197 13.80 9.55 -7.70
CA LYS A 197 13.14 9.53 -9.01
C LYS A 197 13.74 8.47 -9.94
N LYS A 198 15.07 8.32 -9.95
CA LYS A 198 15.74 7.26 -10.72
C LYS A 198 15.32 5.85 -10.27
N ILE A 199 15.12 5.63 -8.97
CA ILE A 199 14.60 4.35 -8.47
C ILE A 199 13.18 4.11 -8.98
N GLY A 200 12.30 5.12 -8.93
CA GLY A 200 10.94 5.01 -9.46
C GLY A 200 10.92 4.59 -10.93
N VAL A 201 11.67 5.29 -11.78
CA VAL A 201 11.82 4.94 -13.21
C VAL A 201 12.39 3.53 -13.40
N ALA A 202 13.39 3.15 -12.59
CA ALA A 202 13.99 1.83 -12.66
C ALA A 202 13.06 0.70 -12.20
N LEU A 203 12.13 1.00 -11.28
CA LEU A 203 11.10 0.06 -10.82
C LEU A 203 10.13 -0.26 -11.97
N GLU A 204 9.63 0.78 -12.65
CA GLU A 204 8.75 0.66 -13.82
C GLU A 204 9.43 -0.09 -14.98
N HIS A 205 10.72 0.18 -15.22
CA HIS A 205 11.49 -0.38 -16.33
C HIS A 205 12.44 -1.51 -15.92
N ARG A 206 12.15 -2.22 -14.83
CA ARG A 206 13.04 -3.25 -14.28
C ARG A 206 13.36 -4.40 -15.27
N ASN A 207 12.39 -4.79 -16.10
CA ASN A 207 12.60 -5.81 -17.13
C ASN A 207 13.58 -5.35 -18.22
N PHE A 208 13.55 -4.06 -18.59
CA PHE A 208 14.50 -3.48 -19.53
C PHE A 208 15.93 -3.52 -18.95
N LEU A 209 16.10 -3.12 -17.68
CA LEU A 209 17.41 -3.20 -17.00
C LEU A 209 17.96 -4.64 -16.97
N LYS A 210 17.10 -5.64 -16.72
CA LYS A 210 17.47 -7.06 -16.79
C LYS A 210 17.96 -7.48 -18.17
N GLN A 211 17.26 -7.06 -19.23
CA GLN A 211 17.61 -7.38 -20.62
C GLN A 211 18.95 -6.75 -21.01
N GLN A 212 19.20 -5.51 -20.56
CA GLN A 212 20.47 -4.81 -20.78
C GLN A 212 21.60 -5.26 -19.84
N ARG A 213 21.34 -6.27 -18.97
CA ARG A 213 22.31 -6.81 -18.01
C ARG A 213 22.86 -5.76 -17.02
N ILE A 214 22.06 -4.73 -16.73
CA ILE A 214 22.38 -3.71 -15.72
C ILE A 214 21.87 -4.21 -14.38
N TYR A 215 22.76 -4.73 -13.54
CA TYR A 215 22.39 -5.31 -12.23
C TYR A 215 22.89 -4.51 -11.02
N GLU A 216 23.94 -3.71 -11.21
CA GLU A 216 24.53 -2.84 -10.20
C GLU A 216 23.76 -1.52 -10.10
N PHE A 217 22.54 -1.61 -9.57
CA PHE A 217 21.63 -0.48 -9.37
C PHE A 217 20.78 -0.71 -8.12
N GLY A 218 20.35 0.37 -7.46
CA GLY A 218 19.40 0.29 -6.33
C GLY A 218 20.03 -0.17 -5.01
N ARG A 219 21.22 0.34 -4.69
CA ARG A 219 21.80 0.26 -3.35
C ARG A 219 22.13 1.67 -2.86
N PHE A 220 21.60 2.05 -1.71
CA PHE A 220 21.89 3.33 -1.07
C PHE A 220 22.53 3.14 0.30
N LEU A 221 23.42 4.07 0.64
CA LEU A 221 23.95 4.23 1.99
C LEU A 221 23.64 5.65 2.44
N PHE A 222 22.79 5.78 3.46
CA PHE A 222 22.46 7.04 4.10
C PHE A 222 23.47 7.31 5.20
N VAL A 223 24.11 8.47 5.13
CA VAL A 223 25.23 8.85 5.99
C VAL A 223 24.97 10.22 6.58
N GLY A 224 25.03 10.33 7.89
CA GLY A 224 24.95 11.62 8.58
C GLY A 224 24.68 11.46 10.07
N PRO A 225 24.81 12.54 10.86
CA PRO A 225 24.55 12.52 12.30
C PRO A 225 23.17 11.92 12.68
N PRO A 226 22.99 11.43 13.91
CA PRO A 226 21.67 11.02 14.39
C PRO A 226 20.69 12.19 14.33
N GLY A 227 19.41 11.92 14.06
CA GLY A 227 18.36 12.94 13.96
C GLY A 227 18.26 13.68 12.62
N THR A 228 19.08 13.33 11.61
CA THR A 228 19.03 13.94 10.26
C THR A 228 17.95 13.37 9.32
N GLY A 229 17.03 12.56 9.84
CA GLY A 229 15.88 12.04 9.07
C GLY A 229 16.19 10.85 8.14
N LYS A 230 17.27 10.08 8.37
CA LYS A 230 17.63 8.90 7.54
C LYS A 230 16.51 7.86 7.48
N THR A 231 16.00 7.46 8.64
CA THR A 231 14.87 6.52 8.77
C THR A 231 13.59 7.12 8.18
N SER A 232 13.30 8.39 8.45
CA SER A 232 12.15 9.11 7.88
C SER A 232 12.19 9.17 6.35
N LEU A 233 13.37 9.34 5.76
CA LEU A 233 13.54 9.33 4.30
C LEU A 233 13.28 7.94 3.72
N ALA A 234 13.79 6.87 4.36
CA ALA A 234 13.52 5.50 3.91
C ALA A 234 12.02 5.17 3.96
N LEU A 235 11.33 5.59 5.02
CA LEU A 235 9.88 5.46 5.13
C LEU A 235 9.16 6.31 4.08
N ALA A 236 9.54 7.57 3.86
CA ALA A 236 8.92 8.41 2.83
C ALA A 236 9.08 7.85 1.41
N MET A 237 10.23 7.21 1.13
CA MET A 237 10.43 6.47 -0.12
C MET A 237 9.48 5.27 -0.28
N SER A 238 9.00 4.66 0.81
CA SER A 238 7.97 3.59 0.79
C SER A 238 6.72 4.06 0.05
N ARG A 239 6.24 5.27 0.39
CA ARG A 239 5.05 5.88 -0.18
C ARG A 239 5.24 6.24 -1.64
N GLU A 240 6.36 6.90 -1.95
CA GLU A 240 6.65 7.36 -3.29
C GLU A 240 6.83 6.18 -4.27
N LEU A 241 7.45 5.10 -3.82
CA LEU A 241 7.77 3.94 -4.66
C LEU A 241 6.72 2.83 -4.58
N HIS A 242 5.71 2.95 -3.72
CA HIS A 242 4.71 1.91 -3.45
C HIS A 242 5.37 0.57 -3.06
N MET A 243 6.34 0.64 -2.15
CA MET A 243 7.16 -0.50 -1.73
C MET A 243 7.18 -0.61 -0.20
N PRO A 244 6.68 -1.70 0.41
CA PRO A 244 6.77 -1.88 1.86
C PRO A 244 8.23 -1.86 2.33
N VAL A 245 8.44 -1.38 3.55
CA VAL A 245 9.77 -1.33 4.19
C VAL A 245 9.90 -2.48 5.15
N LEU A 246 11.00 -3.23 5.03
CA LEU A 246 11.47 -4.19 6.02
C LEU A 246 12.67 -3.55 6.73
N GLU A 247 12.44 -3.02 7.92
CA GLU A 247 13.48 -2.44 8.76
C GLU A 247 14.14 -3.52 9.61
N VAL A 248 15.46 -3.61 9.48
CA VAL A 248 16.33 -4.54 10.18
C VAL A 248 17.18 -3.74 11.17
N ARG A 249 16.98 -3.98 12.47
CA ARG A 249 17.80 -3.40 13.53
C ARG A 249 18.91 -4.37 13.91
N LEU A 250 20.13 -4.10 13.46
CA LEU A 250 21.27 -5.01 13.66
C LEU A 250 21.58 -5.29 15.13
N ALA A 251 21.35 -4.32 16.02
CA ALA A 251 21.51 -4.50 17.47
C ALA A 251 20.61 -5.61 18.04
N MET A 252 19.37 -5.76 17.52
CA MET A 252 18.44 -6.80 17.98
C MET A 252 18.83 -8.21 17.50
N ILE A 253 19.39 -8.31 16.30
CA ILE A 253 19.81 -9.60 15.71
C ILE A 253 20.98 -10.23 16.48
N THR A 254 21.85 -9.41 17.07
CA THR A 254 23.08 -9.91 17.74
C THR A 254 22.93 -10.19 19.23
N SER A 255 21.85 -9.73 19.87
CA SER A 255 21.58 -10.00 21.29
C SER A 255 20.92 -11.36 21.54
N GLN A 256 20.24 -11.91 20.54
CA GLN A 256 19.57 -13.21 20.60
C GLN A 256 20.42 -14.27 19.89
N TYR A 257 21.06 -15.14 20.68
CA TYR A 257 21.68 -16.40 20.25
C TYR A 257 22.72 -16.31 19.11
N LEU A 258 24.00 -16.14 19.49
CA LEU A 258 25.20 -16.09 18.63
C LEU A 258 25.35 -17.24 17.60
N GLY A 259 24.63 -18.36 17.76
CA GLY A 259 24.61 -19.49 16.83
C GLY A 259 23.57 -19.38 15.70
N GLU A 260 22.44 -18.72 15.95
CA GLU A 260 21.30 -18.61 15.01
C GLU A 260 21.30 -17.30 14.23
N THR A 261 22.01 -16.28 14.72
CA THR A 261 22.18 -14.96 14.10
C THR A 261 22.46 -15.02 12.60
N SER A 262 23.35 -15.93 12.14
CA SER A 262 23.70 -16.02 10.71
C SER A 262 22.56 -16.59 9.86
N LYS A 263 21.82 -17.58 10.37
CA LYS A 263 20.65 -18.13 9.69
C LYS A 263 19.52 -17.10 9.61
N ASN A 264 19.32 -16.35 10.69
CA ASN A 264 18.30 -15.28 10.73
C ASN A 264 18.59 -14.19 9.69
N ILE A 265 19.86 -13.80 9.51
CA ILE A 265 20.25 -12.89 8.42
C ILE A 265 19.87 -13.47 7.05
N ASP A 266 20.21 -14.74 6.76
CA ASP A 266 19.85 -15.38 5.49
C ASP A 266 18.31 -15.38 5.27
N ARG A 267 17.54 -15.73 6.31
CA ARG A 267 16.07 -15.78 6.29
C ARG A 267 15.45 -14.41 6.06
N ILE A 268 15.96 -13.35 6.68
CA ILE A 268 15.48 -11.98 6.47
C ILE A 268 15.67 -11.56 5.01
N PHE A 269 16.82 -11.84 4.41
CA PHE A 269 17.07 -11.53 3.01
C PHE A 269 16.24 -12.39 2.07
N ASP A 270 15.96 -13.65 2.40
CA ASP A 270 15.04 -14.50 1.64
C ASP A 270 13.60 -13.99 1.73
N LEU A 271 13.15 -13.60 2.92
CA LEU A 271 11.84 -12.97 3.13
C LEU A 271 11.72 -11.69 2.29
N ALA A 272 12.73 -10.83 2.27
CA ALA A 272 12.74 -9.64 1.43
C ALA A 272 12.62 -9.99 -0.06
N LYS A 273 13.34 -11.00 -0.54
CA LYS A 273 13.25 -11.47 -1.94
C LYS A 273 11.85 -11.99 -2.28
N ARG A 274 11.20 -12.72 -1.36
CA ARG A 274 9.83 -13.25 -1.55
C ARG A 274 8.76 -12.16 -1.42
N LEU A 275 9.00 -11.15 -0.60
CA LEU A 275 8.08 -10.02 -0.40
C LEU A 275 8.17 -8.97 -1.51
N ALA A 276 9.20 -9.03 -2.36
CA ALA A 276 9.44 -8.09 -3.44
C ALA A 276 8.17 -7.74 -4.27
N PRO A 277 8.05 -6.49 -4.77
CA PRO A 277 9.00 -5.39 -4.57
C PRO A 277 8.94 -4.83 -3.13
N CYS A 278 10.10 -4.57 -2.51
CA CYS A 278 10.18 -4.02 -1.16
C CYS A 278 11.50 -3.27 -0.91
N ILE A 279 11.54 -2.42 0.12
CA ILE A 279 12.74 -1.76 0.61
C ILE A 279 13.28 -2.58 1.79
N LEU A 280 14.53 -3.04 1.71
CA LEU A 280 15.24 -3.61 2.84
C LEU A 280 16.09 -2.52 3.48
N PHE A 281 15.64 -2.00 4.62
CA PHE A 281 16.31 -0.92 5.34
C PHE A 281 17.12 -1.49 6.52
N ILE A 282 18.43 -1.30 6.49
CA ILE A 282 19.33 -1.75 7.55
C ILE A 282 19.81 -0.52 8.32
N ASP A 283 19.26 -0.31 9.51
CA ASP A 283 19.67 0.79 10.38
C ASP A 283 20.90 0.40 11.23
N GLU A 284 21.60 1.41 11.73
CA GLU A 284 22.82 1.26 12.55
C GLU A 284 23.92 0.43 11.87
N PHE A 285 24.14 0.65 10.57
CA PHE A 285 25.13 -0.07 9.78
C PHE A 285 26.56 0.11 10.29
N ASP A 286 26.85 1.17 11.07
CA ASP A 286 28.13 1.35 11.76
C ASP A 286 28.45 0.23 12.76
N PHE A 287 27.46 -0.54 13.20
CA PHE A 287 27.67 -1.75 13.98
C PHE A 287 28.62 -2.73 13.29
N VAL A 288 28.48 -2.89 11.96
CA VAL A 288 29.32 -3.79 11.16
C VAL A 288 30.80 -3.44 11.26
N ALA A 289 31.13 -2.15 11.30
CA ALA A 289 32.50 -1.66 11.42
C ALA A 289 33.08 -1.94 12.81
N LYS A 290 32.32 -1.63 13.88
CA LYS A 290 32.75 -1.84 15.29
C LYS A 290 33.10 -3.30 15.58
N THR A 291 32.29 -4.24 15.08
CA THR A 291 32.51 -5.68 15.25
C THR A 291 33.76 -6.21 14.55
N ARG A 292 34.23 -5.57 13.48
CA ARG A 292 35.44 -6.01 12.77
C ARG A 292 36.73 -5.68 13.50
N VAL A 293 36.70 -4.70 14.41
CA VAL A 293 37.86 -4.20 15.16
C VAL A 293 38.04 -4.96 16.48
N SER A 294 36.99 -5.56 17.03
CA SER A 294 37.06 -6.34 18.26
C SER A 294 37.46 -7.81 17.99
N ASP A 295 38.54 -8.27 18.63
CA ASP A 295 39.05 -9.64 18.48
C ASP A 295 38.26 -10.70 19.26
N ASP A 296 37.29 -10.27 20.09
CA ASP A 296 36.77 -11.12 21.18
C ASP A 296 35.53 -11.95 20.81
N HIS A 297 34.97 -11.82 19.59
CA HIS A 297 33.66 -12.42 19.24
C HIS A 297 33.61 -13.08 17.85
N GLY A 298 34.18 -14.29 17.73
CA GLY A 298 34.19 -15.05 16.47
C GLY A 298 32.82 -15.33 15.84
N ALA A 299 31.75 -15.45 16.65
CA ALA A 299 30.39 -15.62 16.16
C ALA A 299 29.82 -14.33 15.54
N MET A 300 30.13 -13.17 16.11
CA MET A 300 29.72 -11.86 15.59
C MET A 300 30.40 -11.58 14.24
N LYS A 301 31.68 -11.95 14.10
CA LYS A 301 32.42 -11.88 12.82
C LYS A 301 31.78 -12.76 11.73
N ARG A 302 31.29 -13.96 12.09
CA ARG A 302 30.53 -14.82 11.15
C ARG A 302 29.21 -14.18 10.72
N ALA A 303 28.45 -13.60 11.65
CA ALA A 303 27.21 -12.90 11.33
C ALA A 303 27.44 -11.71 10.40
N VAL A 304 28.46 -10.89 10.66
CA VAL A 304 28.87 -9.78 9.78
C VAL A 304 29.25 -10.27 8.37
N ASN A 305 30.03 -11.35 8.28
CA ASN A 305 30.39 -11.92 6.98
C ASN A 305 29.16 -12.44 6.23
N MET A 306 28.19 -13.03 6.94
CA MET A 306 26.93 -13.47 6.35
C MET A 306 26.10 -12.30 5.84
N LEU A 307 26.02 -11.21 6.62
CA LEU A 307 25.34 -9.98 6.21
C LEU A 307 25.91 -9.43 4.90
N LEU A 308 27.24 -9.27 4.83
CA LEU A 308 27.91 -8.75 3.64
C LEU A 308 27.72 -9.65 2.42
N LYS A 309 27.83 -10.97 2.60
CA LYS A 309 27.51 -11.94 1.54
C LYS A 309 26.09 -11.77 1.00
N ASN A 310 25.12 -11.54 1.88
CA ASN A 310 23.72 -11.33 1.48
C ASN A 310 23.51 -9.99 0.77
N ILE A 311 24.20 -8.93 1.19
CA ILE A 311 24.22 -7.61 0.53
C ILE A 311 24.74 -7.73 -0.91
N ASP A 312 25.79 -8.53 -1.14
CA ASP A 312 26.34 -8.76 -2.47
C ASP A 312 25.36 -9.55 -3.36
N GLN A 313 24.61 -10.49 -2.77
CA GLN A 313 23.68 -11.34 -3.50
C GLN A 313 22.31 -10.69 -3.76
N ILE A 314 21.95 -9.65 -3.01
CA ILE A 314 20.68 -8.94 -3.22
C ILE A 314 20.83 -7.86 -4.28
N SER A 315 19.85 -7.80 -5.18
CA SER A 315 19.84 -6.85 -6.29
C SER A 315 18.43 -6.31 -6.51
N PHE A 316 18.31 -4.99 -6.62
CA PHE A 316 17.06 -4.34 -7.01
C PHE A 316 16.56 -4.87 -8.36
N VAL A 317 17.46 -4.98 -9.34
CA VAL A 317 17.08 -5.43 -10.68
C VAL A 317 16.76 -6.93 -10.68
N LYS A 318 17.56 -7.81 -10.06
CA LYS A 318 17.28 -9.27 -10.10
C LYS A 318 16.17 -9.71 -9.14
N ASN A 319 16.13 -9.16 -7.93
CA ASN A 319 15.23 -9.60 -6.87
C ASN A 319 14.05 -8.65 -6.65
N GLY A 320 14.17 -7.36 -6.99
CA GLY A 320 13.13 -6.37 -6.73
C GLY A 320 13.23 -5.76 -5.33
N VAL A 321 14.40 -5.89 -4.70
CA VAL A 321 14.64 -5.40 -3.35
C VAL A 321 15.58 -4.20 -3.41
N LEU A 322 15.09 -3.04 -2.98
CA LEU A 322 15.90 -1.84 -2.82
C LEU A 322 16.62 -1.93 -1.47
N LEU A 323 17.95 -2.05 -1.50
CA LEU A 323 18.74 -2.10 -0.26
C LEU A 323 19.14 -0.68 0.15
N ILE A 324 18.82 -0.31 1.39
CA ILE A 324 19.22 0.96 1.98
C ILE A 324 19.91 0.66 3.32
N GLY A 325 21.18 1.01 3.45
CA GLY A 325 21.86 1.05 4.76
C GLY A 325 21.83 2.45 5.33
N ALA A 326 21.75 2.60 6.65
CA ALA A 326 21.93 3.88 7.34
C ALA A 326 23.06 3.80 8.38
N THR A 327 23.91 4.81 8.40
CA THR A 327 24.99 4.93 9.40
C THR A 327 25.05 6.34 9.98
N ASN A 328 25.27 6.40 11.30
CA ASN A 328 25.57 7.64 12.01
C ASN A 328 27.07 7.99 11.99
N HIS A 329 27.91 7.03 11.62
CA HIS A 329 29.37 7.13 11.64
C HIS A 329 29.93 6.86 10.23
N PRO A 330 30.28 7.92 9.46
CA PRO A 330 30.86 7.77 8.12
C PRO A 330 32.26 7.16 8.08
N ARG A 331 32.96 7.15 9.22
CA ARG A 331 34.34 6.68 9.36
C ARG A 331 34.36 5.34 10.08
#